data_AF-A0A2T3AY70-F1
#
_entry.id   AF-A0A2T3AY70-F1
#
_cell.length_a   1.000
_cell.length_b   1.000
_cell.length_c   1.000
_cell.angle_alpha   90.00
_cell.angle_beta   90.00
_cell.angle_gamma   90.00
#
_symmetry.space_group_name_H-M   'P 1'
#
loop_
_entity.id
_entity.type
_entity.pdbx_description
1 polymer ?
#
loop_
_entity_poly.entity_id
_entity_poly.type
_entity_poly.pdbx_seq_one_letter_code
_entity_poly.pdbx_strand_id
1 'polypeptide(L)'
;MACQDQFPITELVQASCSHEYCQDCSTALFTHAIKDQSMFPPKCCGQPITLESVRKFLTAELIDDFKRTKEERDTPNRTYCSNKTCSAFLKPIETRKPATLCVDDNLTCSSCGTITCTICKGAAHYGDCPADTNLQRALETATENNWKRCKACGQIVERIDGCNHMICVCGAHFCYTCGAKWKTCRC
;
A
#
# COMPACT_ATOMS: atom_id res chain seq x y z
N MET A 1 -9.88 -37.25 3.46
CA MET A 1 -8.50 -37.44 2.95
C MET A 1 -8.41 -36.79 1.59
N ALA A 2 -7.34 -36.02 1.33
CA ALA A 2 -7.16 -35.27 0.09
C ALA A 2 -6.66 -36.14 -1.09
N CYS A 3 -5.94 -37.23 -0.80
CA CYS A 3 -5.62 -38.32 -1.72
C CYS A 3 -6.20 -39.65 -1.18
N GLN A 4 -6.24 -40.68 -2.02
CA GLN A 4 -6.73 -42.02 -1.65
C GLN A 4 -5.60 -42.96 -1.18
N ASP A 5 -4.38 -42.45 -1.05
CA ASP A 5 -3.21 -43.24 -0.70
C ASP A 5 -3.06 -43.42 0.82
N GLN A 6 -2.43 -44.52 1.23
CA GLN A 6 -2.16 -44.83 2.64
C GLN A 6 -0.74 -44.42 3.01
N PHE A 7 -0.59 -43.70 4.13
CA PHE A 7 0.70 -43.27 4.65
C PHE A 7 0.82 -43.59 6.15
N PRO A 8 2.05 -43.81 6.67
CA PRO A 8 2.29 -43.83 8.11
C PRO A 8 1.91 -42.49 8.76
N ILE A 9 1.39 -42.52 9.99
CA ILE A 9 0.98 -41.30 10.74
C ILE A 9 2.13 -40.29 10.86
N THR A 10 3.38 -40.75 10.93
CA THR A 10 4.59 -39.91 10.99
C THR A 10 4.80 -39.04 9.75
N GLU A 11 4.26 -39.47 8.60
CA GLU A 11 4.32 -38.82 7.29
C GLU A 11 3.08 -37.96 7.00
N LEU A 12 2.20 -37.81 7.99
CA LEU A 12 1.02 -36.97 7.90
C LEU A 12 1.20 -35.69 8.73
N VAL A 13 0.47 -34.66 8.32
CA VAL A 13 0.21 -33.46 9.10
C VAL A 13 -1.28 -33.39 9.34
N GLN A 14 -1.64 -33.25 10.61
CA GLN A 14 -3.00 -33.07 11.04
C GLN A 14 -3.31 -31.58 11.14
N ALA A 15 -4.34 -31.13 10.44
CA ALA A 15 -4.89 -29.79 10.58
C ALA A 15 -5.73 -29.67 11.87
N SER A 16 -6.06 -28.46 12.29
CA SER A 16 -6.87 -28.21 13.49
C SER A 16 -8.28 -28.82 13.43
N CYS A 17 -8.77 -29.11 12.22
CA CYS A 17 -10.02 -29.81 11.92
C CYS A 17 -9.92 -31.36 12.07
N SER A 18 -8.77 -31.88 12.50
CA SER A 18 -8.42 -33.32 12.55
C SER A 18 -8.32 -34.05 11.21
N HIS A 19 -8.42 -33.34 10.08
CA HIS A 19 -8.09 -33.93 8.78
C HIS A 19 -6.58 -33.99 8.57
N GLU A 20 -6.14 -35.08 7.94
CA GLU A 20 -4.74 -35.37 7.68
C GLU A 20 -4.36 -35.12 6.21
N TYR A 21 -3.13 -34.66 6.01
CA TYR A 21 -2.55 -34.38 4.71
C TYR A 21 -1.15 -34.99 4.63
N CYS A 22 -0.88 -35.73 3.54
CA CYS A 22 0.48 -36.12 3.20
C CYS A 22 1.30 -34.92 2.70
N GLN A 23 2.59 -35.15 2.47
CA GLN A 23 3.50 -34.14 1.93
C GLN A 23 3.03 -33.57 0.59
N ASP A 24 2.63 -34.43 -0.35
CA ASP A 24 2.24 -34.01 -1.70
C ASP A 24 0.94 -33.19 -1.68
N CYS A 25 -0.07 -33.64 -0.92
CA CYS A 25 -1.32 -32.90 -0.77
C CYS A 25 -1.10 -31.53 -0.10
N SER A 26 -0.23 -31.47 0.90
CA SER A 26 0.12 -30.20 1.57
C SER A 26 0.85 -29.25 0.61
N THR A 27 1.80 -29.77 -0.15
CA THR A 27 2.56 -29.02 -1.16
C THR A 27 1.63 -28.48 -2.25
N ALA A 28 0.75 -29.32 -2.79
CA ALA A 28 -0.23 -28.93 -3.78
C ALA A 28 -1.19 -27.86 -3.25
N LEU A 29 -1.69 -28.03 -2.02
CA LEU A 29 -2.58 -27.07 -1.38
C LEU A 29 -1.95 -25.68 -1.26
N PHE A 30 -0.71 -25.61 -0.76
CA PHE A 30 0.00 -24.32 -0.62
C PHE A 30 0.35 -23.72 -1.99
N THR A 31 0.77 -24.54 -2.94
CA THR A 31 1.04 -24.10 -4.32
C THR A 31 -0.20 -23.49 -4.98
N HIS A 32 -1.36 -24.13 -4.85
CA HIS A 32 -2.62 -23.60 -5.36
C HIS A 32 -3.06 -22.35 -4.63
N ALA A 33 -2.97 -22.33 -3.30
CA ALA A 33 -3.31 -21.15 -2.51
C ALA A 33 -2.45 -19.93 -2.86
N ILE A 34 -1.18 -20.12 -3.23
CA ILE A 34 -0.32 -19.01 -3.70
C ILE A 34 -0.85 -18.47 -5.04
N LYS A 35 -1.18 -19.34 -6.00
CA LYS A 35 -1.62 -18.95 -7.34
C LYS A 35 -3.03 -18.37 -7.38
N ASP A 36 -3.95 -18.92 -6.59
CA ASP A 36 -5.36 -18.52 -6.57
C ASP A 36 -5.68 -17.70 -5.33
N GLN A 37 -6.09 -16.45 -5.54
CA GLN A 37 -6.45 -15.53 -4.46
C GLN A 37 -7.67 -16.01 -3.65
N SER A 38 -8.61 -16.72 -4.27
CA SER A 38 -9.81 -17.23 -3.60
C SER A 38 -9.51 -18.37 -2.61
N MET A 39 -8.41 -19.09 -2.84
CA MET A 39 -7.96 -20.21 -2.00
C MET A 39 -7.03 -19.78 -0.87
N PHE A 40 -6.80 -18.48 -0.71
CA PHE A 40 -5.88 -17.95 0.29
C PHE A 40 -6.61 -17.29 1.47
N PRO A 41 -6.17 -17.52 2.71
CA PRO A 41 -5.17 -18.51 3.11
C PRO A 41 -5.67 -19.94 2.89
N PRO A 42 -4.78 -20.95 2.77
CA PRO A 42 -5.17 -22.35 2.64
C PRO A 42 -5.98 -22.77 3.86
N LYS A 43 -7.11 -23.46 3.63
CA LYS A 43 -8.09 -23.83 4.66
C LYS A 43 -8.48 -25.30 4.58
N CYS A 44 -8.77 -25.89 5.75
CA CYS A 44 -9.49 -27.14 5.92
C CYS A 44 -10.79 -26.84 6.68
N CYS A 45 -11.95 -27.26 6.15
CA CYS A 45 -13.24 -27.08 6.84
C CYS A 45 -13.51 -25.63 7.30
N GLY A 46 -13.05 -24.65 6.50
CA GLY A 46 -13.12 -23.23 6.84
C GLY A 46 -12.06 -22.73 7.82
N GLN A 47 -11.31 -23.62 8.47
CA GLN A 47 -10.21 -23.28 9.38
C GLN A 47 -8.90 -23.13 8.62
N PRO A 48 -8.10 -22.08 8.88
CA PRO A 48 -6.82 -21.87 8.21
C PRO A 48 -5.81 -22.97 8.59
N ILE A 49 -5.08 -23.48 7.60
CA ILE A 49 -3.92 -24.33 7.81
C ILE A 49 -2.69 -23.42 7.91
N THR A 50 -2.03 -23.42 9.08
CA THR A 50 -0.87 -22.56 9.31
C THR A 50 0.38 -23.10 8.62
N LEU A 51 1.31 -22.20 8.29
CA LEU A 51 2.58 -22.58 7.70
C LEU A 51 3.39 -23.45 8.68
N GLU A 52 3.33 -23.16 9.99
CA GLU A 52 4.03 -23.93 11.02
C GLU A 52 3.61 -25.40 11.02
N SER A 53 2.32 -25.70 10.84
CA SER A 53 1.81 -27.07 10.86
C SER A 53 2.39 -27.94 9.75
N VAL A 54 2.62 -27.38 8.56
CA VAL A 54 3.06 -28.13 7.37
C VAL A 54 4.54 -27.92 7.02
N ARG A 55 5.25 -27.06 7.76
CA ARG A 55 6.60 -26.57 7.42
C ARG A 55 7.59 -27.69 7.06
N LYS A 56 7.55 -28.82 7.77
CA LYS A 56 8.43 -29.97 7.55
C LYS A 56 8.30 -30.62 6.17
N PHE A 57 7.20 -30.37 5.47
CA PHE A 57 6.87 -30.98 4.18
C PHE A 57 7.04 -30.03 2.99
N LEU A 58 7.26 -28.74 3.24
CA LEU A 58 7.39 -27.74 2.19
C LEU A 58 8.85 -27.42 1.92
N THR A 59 9.17 -27.12 0.66
CA THR A 59 10.51 -26.64 0.29
C THR A 59 10.73 -25.22 0.82
N ALA A 60 12.00 -24.83 1.00
CA ALA A 60 12.34 -23.46 1.40
C ALA A 60 11.79 -22.42 0.41
N GLU A 61 11.84 -22.72 -0.88
CA GLU A 61 11.28 -21.89 -1.95
C GLU A 61 9.76 -21.69 -1.78
N LEU A 62 9.00 -22.76 -1.59
CA LEU A 62 7.55 -22.68 -1.41
C LEU A 62 7.17 -21.93 -0.12
N ILE A 63 7.97 -22.07 0.94
CA ILE A 63 7.82 -21.33 2.19
C ILE A 63 8.00 -19.83 1.96
N ASP A 64 9.04 -19.42 1.22
CA ASP A 64 9.33 -18.01 0.98
C ASP A 64 8.34 -17.37 0.00
N ASP A 65 7.88 -18.13 -1.00
CA ASP A 65 6.78 -17.71 -1.88
C ASP A 65 5.49 -17.50 -1.09
N PHE A 66 5.13 -18.45 -0.19
CA PHE A 66 3.97 -18.30 0.67
C PHE A 66 4.06 -17.04 1.55
N LYS A 67 5.22 -16.79 2.17
CA LYS A 67 5.42 -15.59 3.00
C LYS A 67 5.28 -14.30 2.19
N ARG A 68 5.87 -14.24 0.99
CA ARG A 68 5.77 -13.08 0.09
C ARG A 68 4.32 -12.83 -0.32
N THR A 69 3.61 -13.88 -0.73
CA THR A 69 2.18 -13.79 -1.08
C THR A 69 1.32 -13.42 0.12
N LYS A 70 1.64 -13.92 1.33
CA LYS A 70 0.97 -13.55 2.57
C LYS A 70 1.14 -12.07 2.88
N GLU A 71 2.37 -11.58 2.89
CA GLU A 71 2.69 -10.17 3.13
C GLU A 71 2.00 -9.27 2.11
N GLU A 72 2.07 -9.63 0.82
CA GLU A 72 1.34 -8.93 -0.23
C GLU A 72 -0.15 -8.87 0.08
N ARG A 73 -0.80 -10.01 0.35
CA ARG A 73 -2.25 -10.10 0.55
C ARG A 73 -2.75 -9.46 1.85
N ASP A 74 -1.94 -9.50 2.90
CA ASP A 74 -2.24 -8.87 4.19
C ASP A 74 -2.01 -7.35 4.15
N THR A 75 -1.29 -6.83 3.15
CA THR A 75 -1.06 -5.38 2.98
C THR A 75 -2.35 -4.68 2.52
N PRO A 76 -2.90 -3.71 3.28
CA PRO A 76 -4.01 -2.91 2.82
C PRO A 76 -3.57 -1.94 1.70
N ASN A 77 -4.48 -1.60 0.79
CA ASN A 77 -4.23 -0.64 -0.30
C ASN A 77 -2.95 -0.92 -1.12
N ARG A 78 -2.71 -2.20 -1.40
CA ARG A 78 -1.55 -2.72 -2.16
C ARG A 78 -1.22 -1.86 -3.37
N THR A 79 0.07 -1.65 -3.58
CA THR A 79 0.59 -0.92 -4.73
C THR A 79 1.48 -1.85 -5.52
N TYR A 80 1.26 -1.88 -6.83
CA TYR A 80 2.07 -2.65 -7.77
C TYR A 80 2.80 -1.67 -8.67
N CYS A 81 3.97 -2.07 -9.15
CA CYS A 81 4.74 -1.27 -10.07
C CYS A 81 3.88 -0.89 -11.29
N SER A 82 3.80 0.41 -11.56
CA SER A 82 3.02 0.95 -12.68
C SER A 82 3.58 0.55 -14.05
N ASN A 83 4.83 0.09 -14.11
CA ASN A 83 5.39 -0.54 -15.29
C ASN A 83 4.74 -1.92 -15.50
N LYS A 84 3.93 -2.03 -16.55
CA LYS A 84 3.14 -3.22 -16.88
C LYS A 84 3.97 -4.49 -17.10
N THR A 85 5.21 -4.37 -17.58
CA THR A 85 6.09 -5.55 -17.75
C THR A 85 6.68 -6.02 -16.43
N CYS A 86 6.85 -5.12 -15.46
CA CYS A 86 7.37 -5.44 -14.14
C CYS A 86 6.25 -5.90 -13.21
N SER A 87 5.23 -5.07 -12.99
CA SER A 87 4.07 -5.33 -12.14
C SER A 87 4.39 -5.88 -10.73
N ALA A 88 5.63 -5.71 -10.26
CA ALA A 88 6.07 -6.24 -8.97
C ALA A 88 5.31 -5.55 -7.84
N PHE A 89 4.95 -6.32 -6.80
CA PHE A 89 4.38 -5.77 -5.58
C PHE A 89 5.39 -4.83 -4.90
N LEU A 90 4.94 -3.62 -4.57
CA LEU A 90 5.73 -2.59 -3.91
C LEU A 90 5.39 -2.58 -2.43
N LYS A 91 6.33 -3.04 -1.61
CA LYS A 91 6.21 -2.95 -0.16
C LYS A 91 6.16 -1.48 0.25
N PRO A 92 5.23 -1.05 1.13
CA PRO A 92 5.29 0.26 1.74
C PRO A 92 6.59 0.37 2.52
N ILE A 93 7.58 1.10 2.00
CA ILE A 93 8.82 1.34 2.73
C ILE A 93 8.54 2.52 3.66
N GLU A 94 8.74 2.36 4.97
CA GLU A 94 8.57 3.43 5.97
C GLU A 94 9.52 4.64 5.78
N THR A 95 10.40 4.60 4.78
CA THR A 95 11.37 5.66 4.53
C THR A 95 10.74 6.85 3.82
N ARG A 96 10.30 7.82 4.62
CA ARG A 96 10.03 9.20 4.22
C ARG A 96 11.19 9.72 3.35
N LYS A 97 10.91 10.15 2.12
CA LYS A 97 11.87 10.77 1.19
C LYS A 97 11.39 12.18 0.81
N PRO A 98 12.29 13.05 0.28
CA PRO A 98 12.18 14.50 0.42
C PRO A 98 11.14 15.19 -0.49
N ALA A 99 10.83 16.43 -0.10
CA ALA A 99 9.57 17.13 -0.29
C ALA A 99 9.18 17.66 -1.69
N THR A 100 9.64 17.07 -2.79
CA THR A 100 9.51 17.68 -4.13
C THR A 100 8.80 16.86 -5.22
N LEU A 101 8.46 15.59 -4.98
CA LEU A 101 7.42 14.86 -5.76
C LEU A 101 6.12 14.86 -4.94
N CYS A 102 5.00 14.25 -5.34
CA CYS A 102 3.91 14.00 -4.38
C CYS A 102 4.47 13.15 -3.20
N VAL A 103 4.85 13.82 -2.11
CA VAL A 103 6.01 13.44 -1.29
C VAL A 103 5.76 12.18 -0.48
N ASP A 104 4.52 11.97 -0.05
CA ASP A 104 4.17 10.90 0.87
C ASP A 104 3.50 9.71 0.17
N ASP A 105 3.25 9.83 -1.15
CA ASP A 105 2.39 8.91 -1.90
C ASP A 105 3.08 8.28 -3.11
N ASN A 106 4.38 7.97 -2.99
CA ASN A 106 5.11 7.28 -4.06
C ASN A 106 5.95 6.12 -3.51
N LEU A 107 6.01 5.03 -4.28
CA LEU A 107 6.90 3.91 -4.03
C LEU A 107 7.83 3.69 -5.23
N THR A 108 9.11 3.43 -4.92
CA THR A 108 10.11 3.10 -5.94
C THR A 108 10.23 1.58 -6.06
N CYS A 109 10.11 1.06 -7.27
CA CYS A 109 10.29 -0.35 -7.55
C CYS A 109 11.77 -0.74 -7.41
N SER A 110 12.06 -1.69 -6.52
CA SER A 110 13.44 -2.19 -6.35
C SER A 110 13.93 -3.01 -7.55
N SER A 111 13.01 -3.58 -8.35
CA SER A 111 13.37 -4.44 -9.48
C SER A 111 13.70 -3.66 -10.75
N CYS A 112 13.02 -2.53 -11.01
CA CYS A 112 13.16 -1.78 -12.26
C CYS A 112 13.33 -0.26 -12.08
N GLY A 113 13.34 0.25 -10.84
CA GLY A 113 13.50 1.67 -10.52
C GLY A 113 12.29 2.55 -10.82
N THR A 114 11.22 2.01 -11.42
CA THR A 114 10.01 2.79 -11.72
C THR A 114 9.37 3.32 -10.43
N ILE A 115 9.00 4.61 -10.44
CA ILE A 115 8.31 5.26 -9.32
C ILE A 115 6.80 5.27 -9.61
N THR A 116 6.02 4.81 -8.64
CA THR A 116 4.58 4.61 -8.75
C THR A 116 3.86 5.41 -7.68
N CYS A 117 2.81 6.14 -8.07
CA CYS A 117 1.94 6.85 -7.14
C CYS A 117 1.05 5.85 -6.37
N THR A 118 1.02 5.93 -5.05
CA THR A 118 0.24 5.06 -4.16
C THR A 118 -1.25 5.41 -4.17
N ILE A 119 -1.63 6.61 -4.58
CA ILE A 119 -3.04 7.04 -4.68
C ILE A 119 -3.66 6.52 -5.98
N CYS A 120 -3.17 6.96 -7.14
CA CYS A 120 -3.74 6.57 -8.44
C CYS A 120 -3.22 5.23 -8.99
N LYS A 121 -2.21 4.62 -8.34
CA LYS A 121 -1.52 3.39 -8.79
C LYS A 121 -0.85 3.52 -10.16
N GLY A 122 -0.70 4.75 -10.65
CA GLY A 122 -0.08 5.09 -11.93
C GLY A 122 1.40 5.45 -11.80
N ALA A 123 1.99 5.91 -12.90
CA ALA A 123 3.33 6.51 -12.85
C ALA A 123 3.34 7.74 -11.91
N ALA A 124 4.46 7.94 -11.22
CA ALA A 124 4.65 9.14 -10.41
C ALA A 124 4.47 10.41 -11.26
N HIS A 125 3.91 11.43 -10.65
CA HIS A 125 3.61 12.70 -11.30
C HIS A 125 3.95 13.88 -10.38
N TYR A 126 4.04 15.07 -10.97
CA TYR A 126 4.27 16.30 -10.22
C TYR A 126 2.96 16.93 -9.75
N GLY A 127 2.97 17.54 -8.56
CA GLY A 127 1.80 18.17 -7.97
C GLY A 127 0.79 17.17 -7.39
N ASP A 128 -0.40 17.68 -7.10
CA ASP A 128 -1.47 16.92 -6.45
C ASP A 128 -1.97 15.78 -7.34
N CYS A 129 -2.32 14.66 -6.71
CA CYS A 129 -2.96 13.57 -7.43
C CYS A 129 -4.41 13.91 -7.74
N PRO A 130 -4.86 13.90 -9.01
CA PRO A 130 -6.26 14.15 -9.34
C PRO A 130 -7.20 13.07 -8.80
N ALA A 131 -6.67 11.88 -8.49
CA ALA A 131 -7.43 10.79 -7.87
C ALA A 131 -7.49 10.90 -6.33
N ASP A 132 -6.83 11.87 -5.71
CA ASP A 132 -6.88 12.08 -4.26
C ASP A 132 -8.18 12.76 -3.83
N THR A 133 -9.23 11.97 -3.65
CA THR A 133 -10.54 12.49 -3.26
C THR A 133 -10.57 13.16 -1.89
N ASN A 134 -9.61 12.87 -1.00
CA ASN A 134 -9.55 13.50 0.32
C ASN A 134 -8.96 14.91 0.19
N LEU A 135 -7.89 15.05 -0.60
CA LEU A 135 -7.33 16.35 -0.93
C LEU A 135 -8.32 17.20 -1.71
N GLN A 136 -9.03 16.63 -2.70
CA GLN A 136 -10.05 17.39 -3.44
C GLN A 136 -11.13 17.93 -2.49
N ARG A 137 -11.67 17.11 -1.59
CA ARG A 137 -12.64 17.54 -0.58
C ARG A 137 -12.09 18.64 0.34
N ALA A 138 -10.83 18.51 0.77
CA ALA A 138 -10.20 19.55 1.59
C ALA A 138 -10.06 20.89 0.84
N LEU A 139 -9.74 20.84 -0.46
CA LEU A 139 -9.64 22.03 -1.31
C LEU A 139 -11.02 22.66 -1.59
N GLU A 140 -12.06 21.85 -1.73
CA GLU A 140 -13.46 22.31 -1.83
C GLU A 140 -13.86 23.08 -0.56
N THR A 141 -13.68 22.47 0.62
CA THR A 141 -13.96 23.13 1.92
C THR A 141 -13.15 24.41 2.10
N ALA A 142 -11.87 24.40 1.69
CA ALA A 142 -11.04 25.60 1.74
C ALA A 142 -11.59 26.72 0.84
N THR A 143 -12.10 26.36 -0.33
CA THR A 143 -12.70 27.31 -1.28
C THR A 143 -13.98 27.92 -0.69
N GLU A 144 -14.86 27.10 -0.12
CA GLU A 144 -16.10 27.53 0.52
C GLU A 144 -15.84 28.51 1.68
N ASN A 145 -14.81 28.24 2.49
CA ASN A 145 -14.44 29.07 3.63
C ASN A 145 -13.46 30.21 3.28
N ASN A 146 -13.15 30.40 2.00
CA ASN A 146 -12.15 31.37 1.53
C ASN A 146 -10.75 31.21 2.16
N TRP A 147 -10.42 30.01 2.64
CA TRP A 147 -9.09 29.66 3.11
C TRP A 147 -8.09 29.65 1.96
N LYS A 148 -6.81 29.87 2.27
CA LYS A 148 -5.77 30.01 1.25
C LYS A 148 -4.75 28.90 1.34
N ARG A 149 -4.42 28.36 0.18
CA ARG A 149 -3.34 27.40 0.04
C ARG A 149 -2.00 28.10 -0.12
N CYS A 150 -1.03 27.72 0.71
CA CYS A 150 0.34 28.21 0.58
C CYS A 150 0.97 27.68 -0.72
N LYS A 151 1.42 28.57 -1.60
CA LYS A 151 2.06 28.17 -2.88
C LYS A 151 3.45 27.55 -2.71
N ALA A 152 4.07 27.69 -1.54
CA ALA A 152 5.40 27.15 -1.28
C ALA A 152 5.36 25.69 -0.80
N CYS A 153 4.37 25.32 0.03
CA CYS A 153 4.29 23.98 0.63
C CYS A 153 2.94 23.27 0.46
N GLY A 154 1.95 23.91 -0.16
CA GLY A 154 0.64 23.31 -0.43
C GLY A 154 -0.31 23.22 0.77
N GLN A 155 0.08 23.66 1.97
CA GLN A 155 -0.79 23.63 3.16
C GLN A 155 -1.96 24.62 3.03
N ILE A 156 -3.14 24.21 3.49
CA ILE A 156 -4.32 25.08 3.59
C ILE A 156 -4.20 25.90 4.88
N VAL A 157 -4.39 27.21 4.77
CA VAL A 157 -4.26 28.16 5.85
C VAL A 157 -5.58 28.91 6.02
N GLU A 158 -6.14 28.82 7.22
CA GLU A 158 -7.27 29.62 7.67
C GLU A 158 -6.77 30.94 8.31
N ARG A 159 -7.54 32.02 8.16
CA ARG A 159 -7.35 33.28 8.86
C ARG A 159 -8.41 33.46 9.92
N ILE A 160 -7.98 33.61 11.17
CA ILE A 160 -8.87 33.85 12.31
C ILE A 160 -9.29 35.33 12.39
N ASP A 161 -8.37 36.29 12.26
CA ASP A 161 -8.71 37.73 12.25
C ASP A 161 -7.60 38.66 11.66
N GLY A 162 -7.95 39.92 11.38
CA GLY A 162 -7.08 41.09 11.57
C GLY A 162 -6.09 41.52 10.46
N CYS A 163 -5.49 40.61 9.66
CA CYS A 163 -4.50 41.01 8.65
C CYS A 163 -4.50 40.17 7.37
N ASN A 164 -4.19 40.79 6.23
CA ASN A 164 -3.93 40.08 4.97
C ASN A 164 -2.51 39.49 4.90
N HIS A 165 -1.59 39.86 5.81
CA HIS A 165 -0.26 39.25 5.86
C HIS A 165 -0.31 37.92 6.59
N MET A 166 -0.08 36.83 5.86
CA MET A 166 0.01 35.49 6.42
C MET A 166 1.45 35.00 6.44
N ILE A 167 1.77 34.21 7.45
CA ILE A 167 3.00 33.45 7.57
C ILE A 167 2.60 31.98 7.68
N CYS A 168 2.97 31.18 6.68
CA CYS A 168 2.74 29.75 6.73
C CYS A 168 3.70 29.08 7.72
N VAL A 169 3.33 27.90 8.24
CA VAL A 169 4.20 27.05 9.07
C VAL A 169 5.53 26.69 8.40
N CYS A 170 5.60 26.72 7.06
CA CYS A 170 6.85 26.53 6.32
C CYS A 170 7.74 27.79 6.25
N GLY A 171 7.32 28.91 6.85
CA GLY A 171 8.02 30.19 6.82
C GLY A 171 7.75 31.06 5.60
N ALA A 172 6.88 30.64 4.67
CA ALA A 172 6.51 31.46 3.51
C ALA A 172 5.52 32.57 3.90
N HIS A 173 5.78 33.79 3.43
CA HIS A 173 4.91 34.96 3.66
C HIS A 173 4.06 35.24 2.42
N PHE A 174 2.74 35.39 2.58
CA PHE A 174 1.82 35.62 1.47
C PHE A 174 0.61 36.49 1.87
N CYS A 175 -0.09 37.03 0.87
CA CYS A 175 -1.33 37.78 1.05
C CYS A 175 -2.53 36.84 1.18
N TYR A 176 -3.35 36.96 2.23
CA TYR A 176 -4.55 36.15 2.41
C TYR A 176 -5.64 36.47 1.38
N THR A 177 -5.67 37.67 0.79
CA THR A 177 -6.69 38.01 -0.21
C THR A 177 -6.45 37.26 -1.52
N CYS A 178 -5.21 37.31 -2.04
CA CYS A 178 -4.90 36.81 -3.39
C CYS A 178 -3.91 35.64 -3.44
N GLY A 179 -3.32 35.22 -2.30
CA GLY A 179 -2.33 34.14 -2.24
C GLY A 179 -0.99 34.47 -2.90
N ALA A 180 -0.74 35.73 -3.28
CA ALA A 180 0.54 36.17 -3.83
C ALA A 180 1.61 36.29 -2.73
N LYS A 181 2.89 36.22 -3.12
CA LYS A 181 4.02 36.46 -2.19
C LYS A 181 3.84 37.83 -1.52
N TRP A 182 4.15 37.92 -0.23
CA TRP A 182 3.93 39.16 0.51
C TRP A 182 4.68 40.33 -0.14
N LYS A 183 4.02 41.50 -0.20
CA LYS A 183 4.47 42.73 -0.90
C LYS A 183 4.62 42.64 -2.42
N THR A 184 4.13 41.58 -3.08
CA THR A 184 4.08 41.52 -4.56
C THR A 184 2.71 41.86 -5.14
N CYS A 185 1.71 42.14 -4.29
CA CYS A 185 0.35 42.52 -4.67
C CYS A 185 -0.03 43.88 -4.07
N ARG A 186 -1.08 44.51 -4.61
CA ARG A 186 -1.63 45.80 -4.15
C ARG A 186 -2.95 45.68 -3.37
N CYS A 187 -3.28 44.46 -2.94
CA CYS A 187 -4.49 44.10 -2.20
C CYS A 187 -4.48 44.59 -0.74
#